data_AF-A0A075WGY3-F1
#
_entry.id   AF-A0A075WGY3-F1
#
_cell.length_a   1.000
_cell.length_b   1.000
_cell.length_c   1.000
_cell.angle_alpha   90.00
_cell.angle_beta   90.00
_cell.angle_gamma   90.00
#
_symmetry.space_group_name_H-M   'P 1'
#
loop_
_entity.id
_entity.type
_entity.pdbx_description
1 polymer ?
#
loop_
_entity_poly.entity_id
_entity_poly.type
_entity_poly.pdbx_seq_one_letter_code
_entity_poly.pdbx_strand_id
1 'polypeptide(L)' 'MKDEQRENLMRSLQSLSISGSVVMTFAIALIVLKASGFSLLHSATIAAALSIAVLILRMRNG' A
#
# COMPACT_ATOMS: atom_id res chain seq x y z
N MET A 1 1.51 3.64 32.59
CA MET A 1 0.82 2.49 31.95
C MET A 1 -0.21 2.90 30.88
N LYS A 2 -1.00 3.97 31.03
CA LYS A 2 -1.93 4.41 29.96
C LYS A 2 -1.22 4.99 28.72
N ASP A 3 -0.06 5.61 28.90
CA ASP A 3 0.67 6.24 27.79
C ASP A 3 1.38 5.25 26.87
N GLU A 4 1.98 4.17 27.40
CA GLU A 4 2.58 3.10 26.59
C GLU A 4 1.56 2.38 25.71
N GLN A 5 0.37 2.10 26.24
CA GLN A 5 -0.70 1.50 25.43
C GLN A 5 -1.17 2.43 24.33
N ARG A 6 -1.21 3.74 24.60
CA ARG A 6 -1.61 4.75 23.61
C ARG A 6 -0.54 4.92 22.53
N GLU A 7 0.73 4.88 22.89
CA GLU A 7 1.85 4.94 21.94
C GLU A 7 1.90 3.68 21.06
N ASN A 8 1.74 2.50 21.66
CA ASN A 8 1.67 1.25 20.90
C ASN A 8 0.46 1.22 19.96
N LEU A 9 -0.71 1.71 20.39
CA LEU A 9 -1.88 1.83 19.54
C LEU A 9 -1.63 2.77 18.36
N MET A 10 -1.02 3.94 18.60
CA MET A 10 -0.68 4.90 17.54
C MET A 10 0.30 4.29 16.52
N ARG A 11 1.33 3.56 16.98
CA ARG A 11 2.27 2.86 16.10
C ARG A 11 1.59 1.76 15.28
N SER A 12 0.71 0.97 15.89
CA SER A 12 -0.05 -0.07 15.17
C SER A 12 -1.02 0.54 14.15
N LEU A 13 -1.70 1.63 14.49
CA LEU A 13 -2.58 2.33 13.55
C LEU A 13 -1.79 2.94 12.39
N GLN A 14 -0.60 3.48 12.65
CA GLN A 14 0.29 3.99 11.62
C GLN A 14 0.78 2.86 10.70
N SER A 15 1.22 1.73 11.26
CA SER A 15 1.65 0.59 10.44
C SER A 15 0.49 -0.01 9.63
N LEU A 16 -0.71 -0.08 10.21
CA LEU A 16 -1.92 -0.52 9.53
C LEU A 16 -2.31 0.43 8.40
N SER A 17 -2.21 1.75 8.63
CA SER A 17 -2.48 2.76 7.61
C SER A 17 -1.50 2.67 6.44
N ILE A 18 -0.21 2.46 6.71
CA ILE A 18 0.81 2.28 5.67
C ILE A 18 0.50 1.02 4.86
N SER A 19 0.37 -0.14 5.50
CA SER A 19 0.08 -1.41 4.83
C SER A 19 -1.23 -1.37 4.05
N GLY A 20 -2.29 -0.80 4.64
CA GLY A 20 -3.59 -0.65 3.98
C GLY A 20 -3.52 0.22 2.73
N SER A 21 -2.72 1.30 2.75
CA SER A 21 -2.54 2.17 1.59
C SER A 21 -1.82 1.47 0.42
N VAL A 22 -0.84 0.62 0.71
CA VAL A 22 -0.13 -0.17 -0.29
C VAL A 22 -1.05 -1.21 -0.91
N VAL A 23 -1.83 -1.94 -0.09
CA VAL A 23 -2.79 -2.94 -0.57
C VAL A 23 -3.89 -2.30 -1.43
N MET A 24 -4.45 -1.15 -1.01
CA MET A 24 -5.42 -0.42 -1.83
C MET A 24 -4.84 0.04 -3.15
N THR A 25 -3.60 0.56 -3.15
CA THR A 25 -2.93 0.98 -4.40
C THR A 25 -2.76 -0.20 -5.35
N PHE A 26 -2.32 -1.36 -4.84
CA PHE A 26 -2.18 -2.58 -5.63
C PHE A 26 -3.52 -3.03 -6.23
N ALA A 27 -4.58 -3.06 -5.42
CA ALA A 27 -5.90 -3.48 -5.86
C ALA A 27 -6.48 -2.54 -6.94
N ILE A 28 -6.37 -1.23 -6.74
CA ILE A 28 -6.83 -0.23 -7.71
C ILE A 28 -6.04 -0.36 -9.02
N ALA A 29 -4.71 -0.49 -8.96
CA ALA A 29 -3.88 -0.66 -10.14
C ALA A 29 -4.28 -1.92 -10.93
N LEU A 30 -4.49 -3.06 -10.26
CA LEU A 30 -4.96 -4.28 -10.92
C LEU A 30 -6.34 -4.12 -11.56
N ILE A 31 -7.28 -3.46 -10.89
CA ILE A 31 -8.63 -3.21 -11.43
C ILE A 31 -8.53 -2.36 -12.69
N VAL A 32 -7.77 -1.26 -12.64
CA VAL A 32 -7.60 -0.33 -13.76
C VAL A 32 -6.92 -1.01 -14.95
N LEU A 33 -5.85 -1.77 -14.71
CA LEU A 33 -5.10 -2.47 -15.76
C LEU A 33 -5.95 -3.59 -16.40
N LYS A 34 -6.73 -4.33 -15.59
CA LYS A 34 -7.65 -5.35 -16.09
C LYS A 34 -8.80 -4.74 -16.89
N ALA A 35 -9.36 -3.62 -16.45
CA ALA A 35 -10.38 -2.87 -17.20
C ALA A 35 -9.85 -2.32 -18.53
N SER A 36 -8.55 -2.05 -18.60
CA SER A 36 -7.87 -1.54 -19.80
C SER A 36 -7.48 -2.64 -20.79
N GLY A 37 -7.81 -3.91 -20.52
CA GLY A 37 -7.57 -5.03 -21.43
C GLY A 37 -6.11 -5.54 -21.47
N PHE A 38 -5.28 -5.16 -20.51
CA PHE A 38 -3.90 -5.66 -20.43
C PHE A 38 -3.85 -7.14 -20.04
N SER A 39 -2.81 -7.84 -20.50
CA SER A 39 -2.58 -9.22 -20.09
C SER A 39 -2.29 -9.31 -18.59
N LEU A 40 -2.64 -10.45 -17.99
CA LEU A 40 -2.48 -10.71 -16.55
C LEU A 40 -1.04 -10.48 -16.07
N LEU A 41 -0.05 -10.89 -16.87
CA LEU A 41 1.37 -10.74 -16.55
C LEU A 41 1.81 -9.27 -16.54
N HIS A 42 1.46 -8.48 -17.56
CA HIS A 42 1.77 -7.05 -17.61
C HIS A 42 1.06 -6.27 -16.51
N SER A 43 -0.20 -6.61 -16.24
CA SER A 43 -0.98 -5.98 -15.18
C SER A 43 -0.36 -6.22 -13.81
N ALA A 44 0.10 -7.45 -13.55
CA ALA A 44 0.78 -7.79 -12.30
C ALA A 44 2.13 -7.05 -12.15
N THR A 45 2.92 -6.92 -13.22
CA THR A 45 4.21 -6.22 -13.16
C THR A 45 4.03 -4.73 -12.88
N ILE A 46 3.08 -4.08 -13.56
CA ILE A 46 2.80 -2.65 -13.37
C ILE A 46 2.22 -2.40 -11.97
N ALA A 47 1.26 -3.22 -11.53
CA ALA A 47 0.67 -3.09 -10.19
C ALA A 47 1.72 -3.29 -9.08
N ALA A 48 2.64 -4.25 -9.24
CA ALA A 48 3.75 -4.46 -8.31
C ALA A 48 4.70 -3.25 -8.27
N ALA A 49 5.11 -2.74 -9.44
CA ALA A 49 5.99 -1.58 -9.54
C ALA A 49 5.38 -0.32 -8.89
N LEU A 50 4.09 -0.06 -9.14
CA LEU A 50 3.36 1.05 -8.52
C LEU A 50 3.28 0.92 -7.01
N SER A 51 3.04 -0.30 -6.51
CA SER A 51 2.95 -0.57 -5.07
C SER A 51 4.28 -0.38 -4.36
N ILE A 52 5.39 -0.80 -4.99
CA ILE A 52 6.75 -0.56 -4.48
C ILE A 52 7.06 0.95 -4.48
N ALA A 53 6.71 1.67 -5.53
CA ALA A 53 6.91 3.13 -5.59
C ALA A 53 6.16 3.86 -4.47
N VAL A 54 4.89 3.49 -4.21
CA VAL A 54 4.12 4.05 -3.10
C VAL A 54 4.70 3.67 -1.74
N LEU A 55 5.18 2.44 -1.57
CA LEU A 55 5.86 2.03 -0.34
C LEU A 55 7.12 2.86 -0.08
N ILE A 56 7.98 3.04 -1.08
CA ILE A 56 9.20 3.86 -0.98
C ILE A 56 8.84 5.31 -0.64
N LEU A 57 7.83 5.87 -1.30
CA LEU A 57 7.39 7.25 -1.07
C LEU A 57 6.82 7.44 0.35
N ARG A 58 6.07 6.43 0.85
CA ARG A 58 5.56 6.40 2.23
C ARG A 58 6.68 6.23 3.26
N MET A 59 7.67 5.39 3.00
CA MET A 59 8.84 5.24 3.88
C MET A 59 9.71 6.51 3.92
N ARG A 60 9.73 7.28 2.83
CA ARG A 60 10.49 8.51 2.72
C ARG A 60 9.78 9.73 3.34
N ASN A 61 8.44 9.70 3.40
CA ASN A 61 7.60 10.79 3.93
C ASN A 61 6.96 10.47 5.31
N GLY A 62 7.27 9.31 5.90
CA GLY A 62 6.69 8.81 7.15
C GLY A 62 7.56 9.04 8.37
#